data_AF-K1JUI6-F1
#
_entry.id   AF-K1JUI6-F1
#
_cell.length_a   1.000
_cell.length_b   1.000
_cell.length_c   1.000
_cell.angle_alpha   90.00
_cell.angle_beta   90.00
_cell.angle_gamma   90.00
#
_symmetry.space_group_name_H-M   'P 1'
#
loop_
_entity.id
_entity.type
_entity.pdbx_description
1 polymer ?
#
loop_
_entity_poly.entity_id
_entity_poly.type
_entity_poly.pdbx_seq_one_letter_code
_entity_poly.pdbx_strand_id
1 'polypeptide(L)'
;MDARLETLYRMQPLSTAETDTLFTEVFAGSMSEPELASLLTALKMKGETLDEIRGAAAAMLRAARPFPKSAFEVGEIVGTGGDGAGTINVSTMTALAAAGAGLRIAKHGNRGVSSPSGASSPSPASAPTPTSSASHARPASSSWAPSSIRPTTSRSP
;
A
#
# COMPACT_ATOMS: atom_id res chain seq x y z
N MET A 1 28.40 3.78 -16.10
CA MET A 1 27.27 2.84 -15.93
C MET A 1 27.22 2.49 -14.45
N ASP A 2 26.07 2.63 -13.80
CA ASP A 2 25.92 2.33 -12.37
C ASP A 2 26.32 0.86 -12.08
N ALA A 3 27.25 0.64 -11.15
CA ALA A 3 27.73 -0.69 -10.80
C ALA A 3 26.62 -1.61 -10.25
N ARG A 4 25.56 -1.03 -9.67
CA ARG A 4 24.40 -1.78 -9.18
C ARG A 4 23.57 -2.33 -10.35
N LEU A 5 23.42 -1.56 -11.44
CA LEU A 5 22.75 -2.05 -12.65
C LEU A 5 23.56 -3.17 -13.32
N GLU A 6 24.87 -3.03 -13.40
CA GLU A 6 25.75 -4.10 -13.91
C GLU A 6 25.62 -5.40 -13.11
N THR A 7 25.48 -5.29 -11.79
CA THR A 7 25.25 -6.44 -10.90
C THR A 7 23.93 -7.13 -11.24
N LEU A 8 22.86 -6.36 -11.42
CA LEU A 8 21.55 -6.88 -11.82
C LEU A 8 21.56 -7.50 -13.22
N TYR A 9 22.27 -6.92 -14.19
CA TYR A 9 22.41 -7.48 -15.54
C TYR A 9 23.15 -8.81 -15.56
N ARG A 10 24.02 -9.03 -14.57
CA ARG A 10 24.69 -10.32 -14.32
C ARG A 10 23.85 -11.29 -13.51
N MET A 11 22.57 -10.98 -13.29
CA MET A 11 21.62 -11.78 -12.53
C MET A 11 22.06 -12.01 -11.08
N GLN A 12 22.86 -11.10 -10.53
CA GLN A 12 23.32 -11.15 -9.14
C GLN A 12 22.43 -10.27 -8.25
N PRO A 13 22.16 -10.69 -7.00
CA PRO A 13 21.34 -9.91 -6.09
C PRO A 13 22.09 -8.70 -5.57
N LEU A 14 21.34 -7.64 -5.27
CA LEU A 14 21.84 -6.51 -4.48
C LEU A 14 21.56 -6.75 -2.99
N SER A 15 22.41 -6.22 -2.13
CA SER A 15 22.12 -6.14 -0.70
C SER A 15 21.02 -5.12 -0.40
N THR A 16 20.37 -5.24 0.77
CA THR A 16 19.36 -4.27 1.22
C THR A 16 19.86 -2.84 1.16
N ALA A 17 21.11 -2.56 1.55
CA ALA A 17 21.68 -1.21 1.57
C ALA A 17 21.89 -0.64 0.16
N GLU A 18 22.35 -1.48 -0.77
CA GLU A 18 22.52 -1.09 -2.18
C GLU A 18 21.17 -0.79 -2.82
N THR A 19 20.18 -1.65 -2.61
CA THR A 19 18.83 -1.43 -3.14
C THR A 19 18.16 -0.21 -2.52
N ASP A 20 18.32 0.01 -1.22
CA ASP A 20 17.80 1.17 -0.51
C ASP A 20 18.36 2.49 -1.09
N THR A 21 19.66 2.55 -1.33
CA THR A 21 20.31 3.72 -1.95
C THR A 21 19.81 3.92 -3.38
N LEU A 22 19.76 2.84 -4.17
CA LEU A 22 19.33 2.86 -5.57
C LEU A 22 17.88 3.36 -5.70
N PHE A 23 16.96 2.83 -4.88
CA PHE A 23 15.56 3.26 -4.91
C PHE A 23 15.36 4.66 -4.31
N THR A 24 16.25 5.12 -3.43
CA THR A 24 16.23 6.53 -2.98
C THR A 24 16.47 7.48 -4.15
N GLU A 25 17.41 7.14 -5.05
CA GLU A 25 17.66 7.91 -6.28
C GLU A 25 16.47 7.85 -7.25
N VAL A 26 15.84 6.68 -7.39
CA VAL A 26 14.60 6.50 -8.17
C VAL A 26 13.51 7.43 -7.67
N PHE A 27 13.21 7.43 -6.37
CA PHE A 27 12.16 8.27 -5.80
C PHE A 27 12.51 9.76 -5.78
N ALA A 28 13.80 10.11 -5.80
CA ALA A 28 14.26 11.48 -5.99
C ALA A 28 14.17 11.96 -7.46
N GLY A 29 13.80 11.08 -8.41
CA GLY A 29 13.74 11.41 -9.83
C GLY A 29 15.12 11.62 -10.46
N SER A 30 16.16 11.02 -9.89
CA SER A 30 17.56 11.21 -10.32
C SER A 30 18.00 10.24 -11.42
N MET A 31 17.14 9.30 -11.84
CA MET A 31 17.38 8.37 -12.95
C MET A 31 16.60 8.78 -14.19
N SER A 32 17.22 8.56 -15.35
CA SER A 32 16.55 8.72 -16.63
C SER A 32 15.51 7.62 -16.88
N GLU A 33 14.53 7.87 -17.74
CA GLU A 33 13.52 6.86 -18.10
C GLU A 33 14.13 5.54 -18.64
N PRO A 34 15.16 5.56 -19.50
CA PRO A 34 15.81 4.32 -19.95
C PRO A 34 16.50 3.55 -18.82
N GLU A 35 17.13 4.23 -17.86
CA GLU A 35 17.77 3.59 -16.70
C GLU A 35 16.74 2.99 -15.75
N LEU A 36 15.62 3.68 -15.52
CA LEU A 36 14.53 3.13 -14.72
C LEU A 36 13.90 1.91 -15.40
N ALA A 37 13.68 1.97 -16.72
CA ALA A 37 13.15 0.85 -17.47
C ALA A 37 14.10 -0.36 -17.43
N SER A 38 15.41 -0.13 -17.55
CA SER A 38 16.41 -1.20 -17.50
C SER A 38 16.53 -1.81 -16.10
N LEU A 39 16.49 -1.00 -15.04
CA LEU A 39 16.45 -1.43 -13.64
C LEU A 39 15.27 -2.38 -13.39
N LEU A 40 14.06 -1.92 -13.70
CA LEU A 40 12.83 -2.69 -13.44
C LEU A 40 12.78 -3.98 -14.27
N THR A 41 13.24 -3.93 -15.51
CA THR A 41 13.33 -5.12 -16.38
C THR A 41 14.33 -6.13 -15.84
N ALA A 42 15.52 -5.68 -15.42
CA ALA A 42 16.55 -6.55 -14.86
C ALA A 42 16.09 -7.23 -13.57
N LEU A 43 15.46 -6.47 -12.66
CA LEU A 43 14.84 -7.03 -11.44
C LEU A 43 13.79 -8.08 -11.76
N LYS A 44 12.89 -7.80 -12.71
CA LYS A 44 11.84 -8.73 -13.11
C LYS A 44 12.38 -10.01 -13.74
N MET A 45 13.38 -9.91 -14.61
CA MET A 45 14.00 -11.05 -15.28
C MET A 45 14.81 -11.91 -14.30
N LYS A 46 15.54 -11.27 -13.38
CA LYS A 46 16.30 -11.94 -12.32
C LYS A 46 15.41 -12.62 -11.29
N GLY A 47 14.27 -12.00 -10.99
CA GLY A 47 13.48 -12.27 -9.81
C GLY A 47 13.99 -11.46 -8.62
N GLU A 48 13.07 -10.74 -7.96
CA GLU A 48 13.38 -9.92 -6.80
C GLU A 48 13.62 -10.80 -5.56
N THR A 49 14.66 -10.48 -4.81
CA THR A 49 14.98 -11.11 -3.53
C THR A 49 14.30 -10.36 -2.37
N LEU A 50 14.21 -11.03 -1.22
CA LEU A 50 13.69 -10.40 0.01
C LEU A 50 14.49 -9.16 0.41
N ASP A 51 15.81 -9.18 0.26
CA ASP A 51 16.68 -8.07 0.65
C ASP A 51 16.50 -6.86 -0.26
N GLU A 52 16.29 -7.09 -1.56
CA GLU A 52 15.96 -6.05 -2.54
C GLU A 52 14.58 -5.44 -2.26
N ILE A 53 13.57 -6.28 -2.01
CA ILE A 53 12.22 -5.80 -1.65
C ILE A 53 12.26 -4.96 -0.37
N ARG A 54 13.02 -5.40 0.65
CA ARG A 54 13.20 -4.65 1.90
C ARG A 54 13.85 -3.29 1.66
N GLY A 55 14.92 -3.24 0.87
CA GLY A 55 15.63 -2.00 0.57
C GLY A 55 14.74 -1.02 -0.20
N ALA A 56 14.06 -1.50 -1.24
CA ALA A 56 13.13 -0.69 -2.01
C ALA A 56 11.96 -0.15 -1.15
N ALA A 57 11.40 -1.00 -0.28
CA ALA A 57 10.32 -0.60 0.62
C ALA A 57 10.78 0.45 1.65
N ALA A 58 11.99 0.31 2.21
CA ALA A 58 12.56 1.29 3.13
C ALA A 58 12.77 2.66 2.47
N ALA A 59 13.31 2.67 1.24
CA ALA A 59 13.43 3.89 0.44
C ALA A 59 12.07 4.52 0.14
N MET A 60 11.06 3.71 -0.22
CA MET A 60 9.70 4.18 -0.49
C MET A 60 9.06 4.82 0.74
N LEU A 61 9.24 4.22 1.93
CA LEU A 61 8.72 4.77 3.18
C LEU A 61 9.34 6.12 3.55
N ARG A 62 10.63 6.34 3.25
CA ARG A 62 11.29 7.64 3.47
C ARG A 62 10.85 8.70 2.47
N ALA A 63 10.56 8.31 1.24
CA ALA A 63 10.03 9.21 0.22
C ALA A 63 8.53 9.54 0.42
N ALA A 64 7.81 8.71 1.18
CA ALA A 64 6.39 8.91 1.43
C ALA A 64 6.10 10.19 2.22
N ARG A 65 4.96 10.82 1.92
CA ARG A 65 4.47 11.95 2.72
C ARG A 65 4.19 11.48 4.15
N PRO A 66 4.61 12.25 5.18
CA PRO A 66 4.36 11.87 6.56
C PRO A 66 2.87 11.66 6.86
N PHE A 67 2.56 10.59 7.58
CA PHE A 67 1.24 10.33 8.14
C PHE A 67 1.29 10.47 9.67
N PRO A 68 0.30 11.10 10.32
CA PRO A 68 0.32 11.28 11.76
C PRO A 68 0.42 9.95 12.53
N LYS A 69 1.43 9.81 13.40
CA LYS A 69 1.66 8.58 14.21
C LYS A 69 0.49 8.25 15.13
N SER A 70 -0.04 7.03 15.03
CA SER A 70 -1.11 6.56 15.90
C SER A 70 -0.63 6.33 17.34
N ALA A 71 -1.50 6.60 18.32
CA ALA A 71 -1.26 6.28 19.74
C ALA A 71 -1.75 4.87 20.12
N PHE A 72 -2.35 4.16 19.16
CA PHE A 72 -2.95 2.84 19.32
C PHE A 72 -2.58 1.95 18.14
N GLU A 73 -2.74 0.64 18.31
CA GLU A 73 -2.55 -0.34 17.25
C GLU A 73 -3.58 -0.14 16.13
N VAL A 74 -3.10 -0.22 14.89
CA VAL A 74 -3.90 -0.05 13.67
C VAL A 74 -3.55 -1.19 12.73
N GLY A 75 -4.58 -1.92 12.29
CA GLY A 75 -4.44 -2.96 11.28
C GLY A 75 -4.50 -2.38 9.87
N GLU A 76 -3.90 -3.10 8.92
CA GLU A 76 -3.97 -2.80 7.50
C GLU A 76 -4.44 -4.05 6.73
N ILE A 77 -5.39 -3.87 5.81
CA ILE A 77 -5.89 -4.93 4.94
C ILE A 77 -5.76 -4.47 3.49
N VAL A 78 -4.73 -4.98 2.81
CA VAL A 78 -4.35 -4.58 1.45
C VAL A 78 -3.91 -5.77 0.63
N GLY A 79 -3.82 -5.58 -0.68
CA GLY A 79 -3.25 -6.55 -1.61
C GLY A 79 -2.51 -5.82 -2.71
N THR A 80 -1.58 -6.50 -3.36
CA THR A 80 -0.83 -5.96 -4.51
C THR A 80 -1.74 -5.70 -5.71
N GLY A 81 -2.86 -6.42 -5.82
CA GLY A 81 -3.72 -6.46 -7.00
C GLY A 81 -3.04 -7.18 -8.17
N GLY A 82 -3.70 -7.21 -9.33
CA GLY A 82 -3.12 -7.78 -10.55
C GLY A 82 -3.19 -9.30 -10.67
N ASP A 83 -3.95 -9.99 -9.82
CA ASP A 83 -4.15 -11.45 -9.86
C ASP A 83 -5.05 -11.92 -11.01
N GLY A 84 -5.69 -10.99 -11.73
CA GLY A 84 -6.60 -11.29 -12.83
C GLY A 84 -7.92 -11.93 -12.39
N ALA A 85 -8.18 -12.05 -11.09
CA ALA A 85 -9.34 -12.78 -10.56
C ALA A 85 -10.66 -12.02 -10.73
N GLY A 86 -10.61 -10.73 -11.12
CA GLY A 86 -11.80 -9.91 -11.35
C GLY A 86 -12.68 -9.77 -10.11
N THR A 87 -12.13 -9.99 -8.92
CA THR A 87 -12.89 -9.95 -7.68
C THR A 87 -13.40 -8.54 -7.41
N ILE A 88 -14.55 -8.46 -6.75
CA ILE A 88 -14.98 -7.24 -6.06
C ILE A 88 -13.90 -6.76 -5.07
N ASN A 89 -14.03 -5.54 -4.54
CA ASN A 89 -13.10 -4.95 -3.58
C ASN A 89 -13.10 -5.67 -2.20
N VAL A 90 -12.69 -6.95 -2.15
CA VAL A 90 -12.70 -7.83 -0.97
C VAL A 90 -11.92 -7.19 0.17
N SER A 91 -10.73 -6.64 -0.09
CA SER A 91 -9.91 -5.99 0.94
C SER A 91 -10.59 -4.74 1.53
N THR A 92 -11.34 -3.98 0.72
CA THR A 92 -12.09 -2.80 1.20
C THR A 92 -13.29 -3.20 2.05
N MET A 93 -14.08 -4.18 1.60
CA MET A 93 -15.22 -4.65 2.40
C MET A 93 -14.75 -5.30 3.71
N THR A 94 -13.66 -6.06 3.67
CA THR A 94 -13.07 -6.67 4.88
C THR A 94 -12.59 -5.60 5.85
N ALA A 95 -11.94 -4.53 5.36
CA ALA A 95 -11.54 -3.40 6.18
C ALA A 95 -12.75 -2.70 6.85
N LEU A 96 -13.83 -2.49 6.11
CA LEU A 96 -15.06 -1.89 6.64
C LEU A 96 -15.76 -2.81 7.66
N ALA A 97 -15.81 -4.11 7.40
CA ALA A 97 -16.37 -5.09 8.33
C ALA A 97 -15.57 -5.16 9.63
N ALA A 98 -14.23 -5.21 9.54
CA ALA A 98 -13.33 -5.17 10.68
C ALA A 98 -13.48 -3.87 11.51
N ALA A 99 -13.61 -2.74 10.82
CA ALA A 99 -13.92 -1.45 11.44
C ALA A 99 -15.27 -1.46 12.17
N GLY A 100 -16.31 -2.02 11.56
CA GLY A 100 -17.63 -2.21 12.18
C GLY A 100 -17.61 -3.15 13.38
N ALA A 101 -16.67 -4.10 13.43
CA ALA A 101 -16.42 -4.96 14.58
C ALA A 101 -15.58 -4.29 15.69
N GLY A 102 -15.22 -3.01 15.54
CA GLY A 102 -14.48 -2.23 16.54
C GLY A 102 -12.96 -2.24 16.38
N LEU A 103 -12.41 -2.84 15.32
CA LEU A 103 -10.98 -2.77 15.03
C LEU A 103 -10.63 -1.42 14.39
N ARG A 104 -9.43 -0.91 14.71
CA ARG A 104 -8.92 0.31 14.10
C ARG A 104 -8.14 -0.05 12.85
N ILE A 105 -8.67 0.34 11.70
CA ILE A 105 -8.12 -0.02 10.39
C ILE A 105 -7.69 1.24 9.64
N ALA A 106 -6.44 1.26 9.18
CA ALA A 106 -5.97 2.21 8.16
C ALA A 106 -5.63 1.40 6.92
N LYS A 107 -6.33 1.69 5.82
CA LYS A 107 -6.16 0.96 4.57
C LYS A 107 -5.42 1.83 3.57
N HIS A 108 -4.26 1.36 3.10
CA HIS A 108 -3.66 1.91 1.88
C HIS A 108 -4.48 1.46 0.66
N GLY A 109 -4.61 2.34 -0.33
CA GLY A 109 -5.37 2.07 -1.54
C GLY A 109 -4.72 2.72 -2.76
N ASN A 110 -4.64 1.95 -3.84
CA ASN A 110 -4.24 2.46 -5.16
C ASN A 110 -5.43 2.41 -6.14
N ARG A 111 -5.38 3.25 -7.18
CA ARG A 111 -6.35 3.19 -8.28
C ARG A 111 -6.10 1.89 -9.06
N GLY A 112 -7.15 1.23 -9.52
CA GLY A 112 -7.05 -0.10 -10.12
C GLY A 112 -6.16 -0.08 -11.37
N VAL A 113 -5.18 -0.98 -11.42
CA VAL A 113 -4.24 -1.13 -12.55
C VAL A 113 -4.71 -2.17 -13.58
N SER A 114 -5.57 -3.12 -13.20
CA SER A 114 -6.09 -4.17 -14.08
C SER A 114 -7.56 -4.55 -13.82
N SER A 115 -8.25 -3.82 -12.93
CA SER A 115 -9.65 -4.08 -12.59
C SER A 115 -10.39 -2.74 -12.50
N PRO A 116 -11.65 -2.65 -12.98
CA PRO A 116 -12.46 -1.43 -12.92
C PRO A 116 -12.79 -0.99 -11.47
N SER A 117 -12.38 -1.77 -10.48
CA SER A 117 -12.63 -1.58 -9.04
C SER A 117 -11.31 -1.67 -8.26
N GLY A 118 -10.39 -0.72 -8.40
CA GLY A 118 -9.32 -0.52 -7.41
C GLY A 118 -9.86 -0.04 -6.06
N ALA A 119 -9.05 -0.16 -5.00
CA ALA A 119 -9.45 0.17 -3.62
C ALA A 119 -9.87 1.64 -3.44
N SER A 120 -9.40 2.54 -4.31
CA SER A 120 -9.75 3.97 -4.33
C SER A 120 -10.75 4.36 -5.45
N SER A 121 -11.40 3.37 -6.09
CA SER A 121 -12.49 3.62 -7.05
C SER A 121 -13.75 4.10 -6.32
N PRO A 122 -14.64 4.87 -6.96
CA PRO A 122 -15.93 5.20 -6.36
C PRO A 122 -16.70 3.91 -6.05
N SER A 123 -16.82 3.63 -4.75
CA SER A 123 -17.68 2.58 -4.19
C SER A 123 -19.15 3.05 -4.27
N PRO A 124 -20.16 2.17 -4.25
CA PRO A 124 -21.58 2.58 -4.22
C PRO A 124 -21.82 3.70 -3.20
N ALA A 125 -22.81 4.55 -3.47
CA ALA A 125 -23.08 5.89 -2.93
C ALA A 125 -23.07 6.10 -1.38
N SER A 126 -22.73 5.10 -0.58
CA SER A 126 -22.68 5.11 0.89
C SER A 126 -21.28 4.92 1.50
N ALA A 127 -20.22 4.71 0.71
CA ALA A 127 -18.86 4.54 1.25
C ALA A 127 -18.16 5.89 1.50
N PRO A 128 -17.30 6.00 2.53
CA PRO A 128 -16.51 7.20 2.78
C PRO A 128 -15.59 7.51 1.60
N THR A 129 -15.63 8.76 1.14
CA THR A 129 -14.82 9.26 0.02
C THR A 129 -13.33 9.16 0.36
N PRO A 130 -12.45 8.76 -0.59
CA PRO A 130 -11.01 8.81 -0.39
C PRO A 130 -10.59 10.21 0.04
N THR A 131 -10.01 10.33 1.24
CA THR A 131 -9.62 11.64 1.79
C THR A 131 -8.37 12.14 1.08
N SER A 132 -8.39 13.39 0.59
CA SER A 132 -7.27 14.01 -0.12
C SER A 132 -6.12 14.50 0.79
N SER A 133 -6.27 14.43 2.12
CA SER A 133 -5.25 14.88 3.07
C SER A 133 -5.10 13.95 4.27
N ALA A 134 -3.84 13.75 4.69
CA ALA A 134 -3.47 12.86 5.78
C ALA A 134 -4.06 13.27 7.14
N SER A 135 -4.32 14.57 7.35
CA SER A 135 -4.97 15.07 8.56
C SER A 135 -6.46 14.74 8.63
N HIS A 136 -7.18 14.71 7.49
CA HIS A 136 -8.60 14.35 7.45
C HIS A 136 -8.82 12.83 7.45
N ALA A 137 -7.84 12.05 6.99
CA ALA A 137 -7.85 10.60 7.08
C ALA A 137 -7.80 10.08 8.53
N ARG A 138 -7.43 10.95 9.50
CA ARG A 138 -7.35 10.60 10.91
C ARG A 138 -8.25 11.52 11.74
N PRO A 139 -9.36 11.03 12.32
CA PRO A 139 -10.13 11.83 13.28
C PRO A 139 -9.27 12.16 14.51
N ALA A 140 -9.36 13.41 14.97
CA ALA A 140 -8.50 13.99 16.00
C ALA A 140 -8.73 13.44 17.43
N SER A 141 -9.76 12.62 17.66
CA SER A 141 -10.24 12.26 18.99
C SER A 141 -10.35 10.74 19.21
N SER A 142 -10.17 10.34 20.47
CA SER A 142 -10.49 9.02 21.02
C SER A 142 -11.99 8.69 21.01
N SER A 143 -12.83 9.55 20.42
CA SER A 143 -14.29 9.44 20.40
C SER A 143 -14.82 8.49 19.34
N TRP A 144 -13.96 7.76 18.61
CA TRP A 144 -14.42 6.62 17.82
C TRP A 144 -14.71 5.45 18.77
N ALA A 145 -15.79 5.61 19.55
CA ALA A 145 -16.38 4.56 20.37
C ALA A 145 -17.37 3.80 19.49
N PRO A 146 -17.25 2.48 19.30
CA PRO A 146 -18.21 1.67 18.57
C PRO A 146 -19.49 1.43 19.40
N SER A 147 -20.00 2.46 20.09
CA SER A 147 -21.21 2.38 20.91
C SER A 147 -22.50 2.50 20.10
N SER A 148 -22.42 2.80 18.80
CA SER A 148 -23.59 2.95 17.91
C SER A 148 -23.92 1.73 17.05
N ILE A 149 -23.05 0.71 17.00
CA ILE A 149 -23.35 -0.54 16.29
C ILE A 149 -23.93 -1.52 17.32
N ARG A 150 -25.22 -1.37 17.63
CA ARG A 150 -26.00 -2.42 18.30
C ARG A 150 -26.27 -3.52 17.26
N PRO A 151 -25.92 -4.78 17.53
CA PRO A 151 -26.45 -5.89 16.74
C PRO A 151 -27.98 -5.86 16.88
N THR A 152 -28.70 -5.64 15.80
CA THR A 152 -30.16 -5.81 15.77
C THR A 152 -30.48 -7.30 15.68
N THR A 153 -30.19 -8.04 16.74
CA THR A 153 -30.74 -9.39 16.92
C THR A 153 -32.03 -9.26 17.73
N SER A 154 -33.09 -8.80 17.10
CA SER A 154 -34.46 -9.05 17.57
C SER A 154 -35.20 -9.85 16.49
N ARG A 155 -34.94 -11.16 16.46
CA ARG A 155 -35.97 -12.12 16.12
C ARG A 155 -36.28 -12.88 17.40
N SER A 156 -37.29 -12.39 18.12
CA SER A 156 -38.04 -13.21 19.06
C SER A 156 -38.86 -14.26 18.27
N PRO A 157 -39.07 -15.45 18.85
CA PRO A 157 -39.60 -16.64 18.17
C PRO A 157 -41.02 -16.48 17.62
#